data_AF-A0A3B9EI83-F1
#
_entry.id   AF-A0A3B9EI83-F1
#
_cell.length_a   1.000
_cell.length_b   1.000
_cell.length_c   1.000
_cell.angle_alpha   90.00
_cell.angle_beta   90.00
_cell.angle_gamma   90.00
#
_symmetry.space_group_name_H-M   'P 1'
#
loop_
_entity.id
_entity.type
_entity.pdbx_description
1 polymer ?
#
loop_
_entity_poly.entity_id
_entity_poly.type
_entity_poly.pdbx_seq_one_letter_code
_entity_poly.pdbx_strand_id
1 'polypeptide(L)' 'DAYSAGYYSYLWSETMDADTWAYFEESGDVFNPDIAGRFKSIMLAPGNTTDRGDAYRQFRGRNPDVAALLKVRGFPVS' A
#
# COMPACT_ATOMS: atom_id res chain seq x y z
N ASP A 1 -4.68 17.49 19.03
CA ASP A 1 -5.66 17.58 17.92
C ASP A 1 -5.03 17.40 16.54
N ALA A 2 -4.63 16.17 16.18
CA ALA A 2 -4.08 15.87 14.84
C ALA A 2 -4.95 14.88 14.03
N TYR A 3 -6.10 14.45 14.57
CA TYR A 3 -6.96 13.41 13.98
C TYR A 3 -8.39 13.85 13.70
N SER A 4 -8.75 15.10 14.04
CA SER A 4 -10.13 15.62 13.96
C SER A 4 -10.70 15.65 12.54
N ALA A 5 -9.84 15.56 11.52
CA ALA A 5 -10.21 15.30 10.12
C ALA A 5 -9.32 14.23 9.46
N GLY A 6 -8.52 13.51 10.25
CA GLY A 6 -7.51 12.54 9.78
C GLY A 6 -7.93 11.09 9.98
N TYR A 7 -9.11 10.80 10.51
CA TYR A 7 -9.55 9.42 10.73
C TYR A 7 -9.59 8.59 9.43
N TYR A 8 -9.86 9.24 8.29
CA TYR A 8 -9.75 8.62 6.96
C TYR A 8 -8.32 8.24 6.58
N SER A 9 -7.29 8.86 7.18
CA SER A 9 -5.89 8.53 6.90
C SER A 9 -5.53 7.11 7.36
N TYR A 10 -6.24 6.57 8.35
CA TYR A 10 -6.13 5.15 8.74
C TYR A 10 -6.67 4.24 7.64
N LEU A 11 -7.88 4.51 7.13
CA LEU A 11 -8.44 3.72 6.03
C LEU A 11 -7.58 3.81 4.76
N TRP A 12 -6.99 4.98 4.50
CA TRP A 12 -6.05 5.17 3.40
C TRP A 12 -4.78 4.34 3.59
N SER A 13 -4.19 4.38 4.79
CA SER A 13 -2.97 3.62 5.11
C SER A 13 -3.23 2.11 5.12
N GLU A 14 -4.37 1.66 5.63
CA GLU A 14 -4.79 0.25 5.62
C GLU A 14 -5.07 -0.26 4.21
N THR A 15 -5.58 0.60 3.33
CA THR A 15 -5.73 0.24 1.90
C THR A 15 -4.37 0.04 1.26
N MET A 16 -3.41 0.92 1.51
CA MET A 16 -2.04 0.79 0.99
C MET A 16 -1.32 -0.44 1.55
N ASP A 17 -1.54 -0.78 2.82
CA ASP A 17 -0.99 -1.98 3.46
C ASP A 17 -1.54 -3.26 2.83
N ALA A 18 -2.87 -3.40 2.80
CA ALA A 18 -3.54 -4.55 2.21
C ALA A 18 -3.18 -4.73 0.72
N ASP A 19 -3.10 -3.64 -0.04
CA ASP A 19 -2.75 -3.68 -1.46
C ASP A 19 -1.26 -3.99 -1.69
N THR A 20 -0.38 -3.57 -0.77
CA THR A 20 1.03 -3.95 -0.80
C THR A 20 1.19 -5.43 -0.51
N TRP A 21 0.48 -5.97 0.50
CA TRP A 21 0.47 -7.40 0.77
C TRP A 21 -0.02 -8.21 -0.42
N ALA A 22 -1.13 -7.78 -1.04
CA ALA A 22 -1.65 -8.42 -2.26
C ALA A 22 -0.60 -8.44 -3.39
N TYR A 23 0.21 -7.39 -3.53
CA TYR A 23 1.29 -7.38 -4.53
C TYR A 23 2.35 -8.47 -4.28
N PHE A 24 2.70 -8.71 -3.02
CA PHE A 24 3.60 -9.82 -2.66
C PHE A 24 2.95 -11.17 -2.95
N GLU A 25 1.67 -11.36 -2.59
CA GLU A 25 0.91 -12.58 -2.92
C GLU A 25 0.83 -12.84 -4.43
N GLU A 26 0.55 -11.80 -5.24
CA GLU A 26 0.46 -11.86 -6.71
C GLU A 26 1.75 -12.34 -7.38
N SER A 27 2.91 -12.12 -6.74
CA SER A 27 4.19 -12.58 -7.26
C SER A 27 4.40 -14.09 -7.11
N GLY A 28 3.58 -14.76 -6.29
CA GLY A 28 3.74 -16.16 -5.91
C GLY A 28 4.85 -16.41 -4.87
N ASP A 29 5.54 -15.37 -4.43
CA ASP A 29 6.56 -15.41 -3.38
C ASP A 29 6.40 -14.22 -2.43
N VAL A 30 5.88 -14.48 -1.22
CA VAL A 30 5.68 -13.43 -0.20
C VAL A 30 6.99 -12.83 0.32
N PHE A 31 8.14 -13.41 -0.01
CA PHE A 31 9.47 -12.90 0.29
C PHE A 31 10.23 -12.41 -0.94
N ASN A 32 9.53 -12.13 -2.05
CA ASN A 32 10.13 -11.72 -3.31
C ASN A 32 11.17 -10.57 -3.10
N PRO A 33 12.47 -10.81 -3.36
CA PRO A 33 13.52 -9.85 -3.03
C PRO A 33 13.48 -8.60 -3.92
N ASP A 34 12.98 -8.71 -5.14
CA ASP A 34 12.86 -7.58 -6.07
C ASP A 34 11.75 -6.63 -5.60
N ILE A 35 10.60 -7.17 -5.21
CA ILE A 35 9.50 -6.37 -4.63
C ILE A 35 9.94 -5.74 -3.31
N ALA A 36 10.62 -6.50 -2.43
CA ALA A 36 11.14 -5.98 -1.17
C ALA A 36 12.16 -4.85 -1.38
N GLY A 37 13.07 -5.00 -2.34
CA GLY A 37 14.06 -3.98 -2.69
C GLY A 37 13.41 -2.69 -3.21
N ARG A 38 12.38 -2.82 -4.05
CA ARG A 38 11.58 -1.67 -4.53
C ARG A 38 10.79 -1.01 -3.41
N PHE A 39 10.15 -1.80 -2.55
CA PHE A 39 9.42 -1.28 -1.38
C PHE A 39 10.35 -0.48 -0.47
N LYS A 40 11.54 -1.00 -0.15
CA LYS A 40 12.54 -0.28 0.65
C LYS A 40 12.97 1.04 -0.01
N SER A 41 13.33 1.00 -1.28
CA SER A 41 13.91 2.16 -1.98
C SER A 41 12.89 3.26 -2.29
N ILE A 42 11.63 2.91 -2.56
CA ILE A 42 10.60 3.84 -3.00
C ILE A 42 9.70 4.27 -1.84
N MET A 43 9.29 3.35 -0.96
CA MET A 43 8.30 3.62 0.07
C MET A 43 8.90 3.97 1.43
N LEU A 44 9.99 3.30 1.83
CA LEU A 44 10.54 3.43 3.20
C LEU A 44 11.70 4.42 3.29
N ALA A 45 12.66 4.36 2.36
CA ALA A 45 13.88 5.15 2.42
C ALA A 45 13.70 6.67 2.19
N PRO A 46 12.82 7.14 1.27
CA PRO A 46 12.72 8.58 0.97
C PRO A 46 12.04 9.42 2.06
N GLY A 47 11.40 8.80 3.06
CA GLY A 47 10.67 9.53 4.10
C GLY A 47 9.53 10.38 3.54
N ASN A 48 9.63 11.72 3.67
CA ASN A 48 8.61 12.67 3.19
C ASN A 48 9.09 13.55 2.03
N THR A 49 10.12 13.10 1.29
CA THR A 49 10.73 13.86 0.19
C THR A 49 10.01 13.68 -1.16
N THR A 50 9.05 12.76 -1.24
CA THR A 50 8.20 12.51 -2.42
C THR A 50 6.73 12.46 -1.98
N ASP A 51 5.82 12.91 -2.85
CA ASP A 51 4.38 12.71 -2.60
C ASP A 51 4.07 11.22 -2.40
N ARG A 52 3.28 10.90 -1.38
CA ARG A 52 2.97 9.51 -1.00
C ARG A 52 2.22 8.77 -2.10
N GLY A 53 1.32 9.45 -2.81
CA GLY A 53 0.57 8.87 -3.91
C GLY A 53 1.46 8.57 -5.11
N ASP A 54 2.36 9.50 -5.46
CA ASP A 54 3.35 9.28 -6.53
C ASP A 54 4.32 8.15 -6.21
N ALA A 55 4.85 8.11 -4.98
CA ALA A 55 5.71 7.02 -4.53
C ALA A 55 5.00 5.67 -4.63
N TYR A 56 3.73 5.60 -4.22
CA TYR A 56 2.96 4.37 -4.33
C TYR A 56 2.70 3.96 -5.78
N ARG A 57 2.37 4.91 -6.67
CA ARG A 57 2.24 4.62 -8.10
C ARG A 57 3.55 4.12 -8.71
N GLN A 58 4.69 4.68 -8.29
CA GLN A 58 6.01 4.23 -8.74
C GLN A 58 6.34 2.81 -8.24
N PHE A 59 5.94 2.47 -7.01
CA PHE A 59 6.11 1.15 -6.43
C PHE A 59 5.16 0.11 -7.03
N ARG A 60 3.85 0.37 -6.95
CA ARG A 60 2.77 -0.56 -7.29
C ARG A 60 2.41 -0.56 -8.78
N GLY A 61 2.73 0.49 -9.51
CA GLY A 61 2.33 0.72 -10.90
C GLY A 61 0.91 1.28 -11.07
N ARG A 62 0.16 1.42 -9.97
CA ARG A 62 -1.21 1.94 -9.91
C ARG A 62 -1.49 2.59 -8.56
N ASN A 63 -2.64 3.25 -8.43
CA ASN A 63 -3.14 3.69 -7.13
C ASN A 63 -3.47 2.48 -6.22
N PRO A 64 -3.51 2.67 -4.89
CA PRO A 64 -3.98 1.65 -3.97
C PRO A 64 -5.41 1.21 -4.32
N ASP A 65 -5.67 -0.09 -4.26
CA ASP A 65 -6.99 -0.65 -4.54
C ASP A 65 -7.69 -1.05 -3.24
N VAL A 66 -8.86 -0.44 -3.00
CA VAL A 66 -9.69 -0.73 -1.83
C VAL A 66 -10.19 -2.17 -1.80
N ALA A 67 -10.25 -2.85 -2.95
CA ALA A 67 -10.63 -4.26 -3.02
C ALA A 67 -9.69 -5.14 -2.17
N ALA A 68 -8.40 -4.80 -2.09
CA ALA A 68 -7.46 -5.53 -1.26
C ALA A 68 -7.84 -5.45 0.24
N LEU A 69 -8.21 -4.25 0.71
CA LEU A 69 -8.67 -4.05 2.09
C LEU A 69 -9.98 -4.78 2.36
N LEU A 70 -10.93 -4.72 1.43
CA LEU A 70 -12.21 -5.41 1.54
C LEU A 70 -12.03 -6.92 1.65
N LYS A 71 -11.15 -7.51 0.84
CA LYS A 71 -10.80 -8.93 0.88
C LYS A 71 -10.23 -9.32 2.26
N VAL A 72 -9.26 -8.55 2.79
CA VAL A 72 -8.67 -8.80 4.11
C VAL A 72 -9.70 -8.71 5.24
N ARG A 73 -10.71 -7.84 5.09
CA ARG A 73 -11.80 -7.66 6.07
C ARG A 73 -12.98 -8.63 5.87
N GLY A 74 -12.91 -9.54 4.91
CA GLY A 74 -13.96 -10.53 4.65
C GLY A 74 -15.20 -9.96 3.95
N PHE A 75 -15.11 -8.79 3.32
CA PHE A 75 -16.17 -8.23 2.50
C PHE A 75 -16.12 -8.80 1.08
N PRO A 76 -17.27 -8.93 0.40
CA PRO A 76 -17.30 -9.28 -1.02
C PRO A 76 -16.55 -8.23 -1.85
N VAL A 77 -15.75 -8.72 -2.79
CA VAL A 77 -15.14 -7.91 -3.86
C VAL A 77 -15.80 -8.34 -5.17
N SER A 78 -16.33 -7.37 -5.91
CA SER A 78 -17.05 -7.57 -7.18
C SER A 78 -16.14 -7.41 -8.38
#